data_AF-A0A5C1I1R1-F1
#
_entry.id   AF-A0A5C1I1R1-F1
#
_cell.length_a   1.000
_cell.length_b   1.000
_cell.length_c   1.000
_cell.angle_alpha   90.00
_cell.angle_beta   90.00
_cell.angle_gamma   90.00
#
_symmetry.space_group_name_H-M   'P 1'
#
loop_
_entity.id
_entity.type
_entity.pdbx_description
1 polymer ?
#
loop_
_entity_poly.entity_id
_entity_poly.type
_entity_poly.pdbx_seq_one_letter_code
_entity_poly.pdbx_strand_id
1 'polypeptide(L)'
;MKELKKLKTRHGISILVLAHTPKRNPRLPLSRNDLQGSKMLINFYDSAFAMGESHSAPGQRYLKQIKQRSTAETYGADNICLAQLERHNGFLKFIFTGKDCEKNHLRDTSRQERERMNLEAKKLSDEGLSQRQIAERLGMSVGSVNRMLNGRL
;
A
#
# COMPACT_ATOMS: atom_id res chain seq x y z
N MET A 1 -12.86 -12.69 -22.13
CA MET A 1 -13.78 -11.72 -21.47
C MET A 1 -15.20 -11.71 -22.03
N LYS A 2 -15.42 -11.54 -23.35
CA LYS A 2 -16.77 -11.54 -23.93
C LYS A 2 -17.59 -12.79 -23.59
N GLU A 3 -16.97 -13.97 -23.68
CA GLU A 3 -17.64 -15.24 -23.34
C GLU A 3 -17.98 -15.35 -21.85
N LEU A 4 -17.11 -14.88 -20.94
CA LEU A 4 -17.42 -14.83 -19.51
C LEU A 4 -18.63 -13.94 -19.22
N LYS A 5 -18.75 -12.80 -19.92
CA LYS A 5 -19.92 -11.93 -19.81
C LYS A 5 -21.19 -12.64 -20.28
N LYS A 6 -21.13 -13.36 -21.41
CA LYS A 6 -22.26 -14.17 -21.89
C LYS A 6 -22.67 -15.23 -20.87
N LEU A 7 -21.70 -15.94 -20.28
CA LEU A 7 -21.95 -16.97 -19.27
C LEU A 7 -22.63 -16.38 -18.03
N LYS A 8 -22.10 -15.27 -17.52
CA LYS A 8 -22.68 -14.49 -16.41
C LYS A 8 -24.15 -14.17 -16.67
N THR A 9 -24.45 -13.57 -17.82
CA THR A 9 -25.82 -13.13 -18.15
C THR A 9 -26.75 -14.30 -18.43
N ARG A 10 -26.29 -15.32 -19.16
CA ARG A 10 -27.11 -16.48 -19.53
C ARG A 10 -27.54 -17.30 -18.32
N HIS A 11 -26.66 -17.44 -17.33
CA HIS A 11 -26.89 -18.32 -16.18
C HIS A 11 -27.14 -17.56 -14.86
N GLY A 12 -27.11 -16.23 -14.86
CA GLY A 12 -27.31 -15.43 -13.64
C GLY A 12 -26.22 -15.62 -12.57
N ILE A 13 -25.03 -16.09 -12.96
CA ILE A 13 -23.94 -16.40 -12.01
C ILE A 13 -23.01 -15.21 -11.78
N SER A 14 -22.38 -15.18 -10.61
CA SER A 14 -21.25 -14.27 -10.33
C SER A 14 -19.93 -14.94 -10.64
N ILE A 15 -19.03 -14.22 -11.33
CA ILE A 15 -17.71 -14.73 -11.72
C ILE A 15 -16.65 -13.79 -11.16
N LEU A 16 -15.81 -14.29 -10.28
CA LEU A 16 -14.59 -13.61 -9.83
C LEU A 16 -13.43 -14.04 -10.73
N VAL A 17 -12.77 -13.08 -11.37
CA VAL A 17 -11.61 -13.33 -12.22
C VAL A 17 -10.38 -12.71 -11.57
N LEU A 18 -9.32 -13.51 -11.41
CA LEU A 18 -8.01 -13.03 -10.99
C LEU A 18 -7.21 -12.58 -12.21
N ALA A 19 -6.59 -11.41 -12.12
CA ALA A 19 -5.77 -10.86 -13.18
C ALA A 19 -4.43 -10.39 -12.60
N HIS A 20 -3.36 -10.60 -13.37
CA HIS A 20 -2.04 -10.11 -12.99
C HIS A 20 -1.93 -8.60 -13.21
N THR A 21 -1.12 -7.97 -12.38
CA THR A 21 -0.60 -6.62 -12.60
C THR A 21 0.84 -6.73 -13.10
N PRO A 22 1.31 -5.88 -14.03
CA PRO A 22 2.74 -5.83 -14.37
C PRO A 22 3.54 -5.36 -13.15
N LYS A 23 4.87 -5.37 -13.24
CA LYS A 23 5.71 -4.75 -12.21
C LYS A 23 5.34 -3.27 -12.07
N ARG A 24 4.98 -2.86 -10.86
CA ARG A 24 4.51 -1.50 -10.56
C ARG A 24 5.57 -0.68 -9.85
N ASN A 25 5.44 0.63 -9.99
CA ASN A 25 6.10 1.58 -9.10
C ASN A 25 5.28 1.67 -7.78
N PRO A 26 5.83 1.25 -6.62
CA PRO A 26 5.11 1.28 -5.34
C PRO A 26 4.86 2.69 -4.80
N ARG A 27 5.42 3.73 -5.44
CA ARG A 27 5.14 5.13 -5.13
C ARG A 27 3.83 5.63 -5.74
N LEU A 28 3.21 4.86 -6.65
CA LEU A 28 2.04 5.29 -7.40
C LEU A 28 0.75 4.58 -6.92
N PRO A 29 -0.35 5.32 -6.76
CA PRO A 29 -1.68 4.78 -6.44
C PRO A 29 -2.13 3.63 -7.34
N LEU A 30 -2.87 2.67 -6.79
CA LEU A 30 -3.55 1.64 -7.59
C LEU A 30 -4.64 2.28 -8.46
N SER A 31 -4.71 1.85 -9.71
CA SER A 31 -5.65 2.34 -10.70
C SER A 31 -6.02 1.25 -11.70
N ARG A 32 -7.05 1.52 -12.50
CA ARG A 32 -7.43 0.68 -13.63
C ARG A 32 -6.32 0.48 -14.68
N ASN A 33 -5.32 1.36 -14.72
CA ASN A 33 -4.21 1.26 -15.67
C ASN A 33 -3.21 0.17 -15.30
N ASP A 34 -3.31 -0.37 -14.09
CA ASP A 34 -2.38 -1.37 -13.58
C ASP A 34 -2.84 -2.81 -13.87
N LEU A 35 -3.99 -2.98 -14.54
CA LEU A 35 -4.40 -4.26 -15.09
C LEU A 35 -3.45 -4.63 -16.25
N GLN A 36 -2.83 -5.81 -16.18
CA GLN A 36 -1.97 -6.27 -17.27
C GLN A 36 -2.77 -6.53 -18.54
N GLY A 37 -2.16 -6.23 -19.68
CA GLY A 37 -2.76 -6.41 -21.00
C GLY A 37 -3.51 -5.17 -21.46
N SER A 38 -4.62 -5.38 -22.19
CA SER A 38 -5.36 -4.26 -22.76
C SER A 38 -6.22 -3.55 -21.71
N LYS A 39 -6.08 -2.23 -21.62
CA LYS A 39 -6.98 -1.35 -20.84
C LYS A 39 -8.45 -1.57 -21.18
N MET A 40 -8.76 -2.06 -22.38
CA MET A 40 -10.13 -2.37 -22.81
C MET A 40 -10.75 -3.53 -22.04
N LEU A 41 -9.94 -4.43 -21.45
CA LEU A 41 -10.44 -5.58 -20.68
C LEU A 41 -11.27 -5.12 -19.48
N ILE A 42 -10.83 -4.05 -18.81
CA ILE A 42 -11.52 -3.56 -17.63
C ILE A 42 -12.94 -3.09 -17.94
N ASN A 43 -13.24 -2.74 -19.19
CA ASN A 43 -14.57 -2.31 -19.60
C ASN A 43 -15.61 -3.44 -19.56
N PHE A 44 -15.17 -4.70 -19.57
CA PHE A 44 -16.06 -5.86 -19.48
C PHE A 44 -16.46 -6.22 -18.05
N TYR A 45 -15.71 -5.76 -17.04
CA TYR A 45 -16.05 -6.00 -15.64
C TYR A 45 -17.15 -5.03 -15.17
N ASP A 46 -18.04 -5.50 -14.30
CA ASP A 46 -19.03 -4.65 -13.64
C ASP A 46 -18.45 -3.96 -12.41
N SER A 47 -17.55 -4.67 -11.71
CA SER A 47 -16.76 -4.18 -10.58
C SER A 47 -15.34 -4.72 -10.68
N ALA A 48 -14.36 -3.93 -10.23
CA ALA A 48 -12.98 -4.39 -10.08
C ALA A 48 -12.34 -3.72 -8.88
N PHE A 49 -11.52 -4.48 -8.16
CA PHE A 49 -10.67 -3.99 -7.09
C PHE A 49 -9.24 -4.51 -7.31
N ALA A 50 -8.28 -3.80 -6.74
CA ALA A 50 -6.87 -4.17 -6.75
C ALA A 50 -6.38 -4.31 -5.30
N MET A 51 -5.38 -5.16 -5.13
CA MET A 51 -4.71 -5.36 -3.86
C MET A 51 -3.33 -4.72 -3.91
N GLY A 52 -3.04 -3.88 -2.93
CA GLY A 52 -1.76 -3.22 -2.76
C GLY A 52 -1.02 -3.75 -1.54
N GLU A 53 0.31 -3.65 -1.58
CA GLU A 53 1.16 -3.80 -0.41
C GLU A 53 1.30 -2.45 0.29
N SER A 54 1.00 -2.44 1.58
CA SER A 54 1.22 -1.27 2.40
C SER A 54 2.69 -1.15 2.78
N HIS A 55 3.23 0.06 2.62
CA HIS A 55 4.59 0.41 3.00
C HIS A 55 4.66 1.07 4.38
N SER A 56 3.55 1.16 5.11
CA SER A 56 3.49 1.69 6.48
C SER A 56 3.79 0.62 7.54
N ALA A 57 3.56 -0.66 7.24
CA ALA A 57 3.83 -1.77 8.15
C ALA A 57 4.11 -3.07 7.36
N PRO A 58 5.09 -3.90 7.78
CA PRO A 58 5.35 -5.19 7.16
C PRO A 58 4.11 -6.10 7.16
N GLY A 59 3.89 -6.84 6.07
CA GLY A 59 2.79 -7.81 5.94
C GLY A 59 1.41 -7.21 5.72
N GLN A 60 1.24 -5.90 5.93
CA GLN A 60 -0.03 -5.22 5.71
C GLN A 60 -0.35 -5.12 4.21
N ARG A 61 -1.63 -5.33 3.87
CA ARG A 61 -2.19 -5.17 2.53
C ARG A 61 -3.38 -4.23 2.58
N TYR A 62 -3.77 -3.75 1.41
CA TYR A 62 -5.00 -2.99 1.26
C TYR A 62 -5.73 -3.35 -0.02
N LEU A 63 -7.06 -3.22 0.01
CA LEU A 63 -7.93 -3.34 -1.14
C LEU A 63 -8.43 -1.95 -1.54
N LYS A 64 -8.33 -1.66 -2.84
CA LYS A 64 -8.85 -0.44 -3.45
C LYS A 64 -9.78 -0.80 -4.60
N GLN A 65 -10.96 -0.21 -4.60
CA GLN A 65 -11.87 -0.25 -5.73
C GLN A 65 -11.29 0.56 -6.88
N ILE A 66 -11.17 -0.05 -8.06
CA ILE A 66 -10.59 0.58 -9.26
C ILE A 66 -11.61 0.67 -10.42
N LYS A 67 -12.79 0.07 -10.24
CA LYS A 67 -13.93 0.18 -11.15
C LYS A 67 -15.27 -0.14 -10.47
N GLN A 68 -16.28 0.64 -10.83
CA GLN A 68 -17.68 0.48 -10.48
C GLN A 68 -18.53 0.92 -11.67
N ARG A 69 -19.59 0.18 -11.99
CA ARG A 69 -20.52 0.53 -13.07
C ARG A 69 -21.85 1.08 -12.54
N SER A 70 -22.35 0.54 -11.44
CA SER A 70 -23.73 0.76 -10.99
C SER A 70 -23.85 1.27 -9.56
N THR A 71 -22.73 1.50 -8.87
CA THR A 71 -22.69 1.94 -7.47
C THR A 71 -21.73 3.11 -7.31
N ALA A 72 -21.93 3.92 -6.26
CA ALA A 72 -20.95 4.89 -5.82
C ALA A 72 -19.64 4.20 -5.38
N GLU A 73 -18.53 4.93 -5.47
CA GLU A 73 -17.25 4.45 -4.95
C GLU A 73 -17.29 4.45 -3.42
N THR A 74 -17.04 3.27 -2.82
CA THR A 74 -16.99 3.14 -1.35
C THR A 74 -15.55 3.01 -0.88
N TYR A 75 -14.73 2.23 -1.59
CA TYR A 75 -13.35 1.92 -1.19
C TYR A 75 -12.34 2.53 -2.16
N GLY A 76 -12.42 3.85 -2.34
CA GLY A 76 -11.57 4.65 -3.22
C GLY A 76 -10.19 4.98 -2.62
N ALA A 77 -9.50 5.95 -3.20
CA ALA A 77 -8.18 6.38 -2.73
C ALA A 77 -8.17 6.89 -1.28
N ASP A 78 -9.25 7.54 -0.85
CA ASP A 78 -9.36 8.13 0.49
C ASP A 78 -9.96 7.18 1.54
N ASN A 79 -10.34 5.96 1.13
CA ASN A 79 -11.04 5.01 2.00
C ASN A 79 -10.71 3.56 1.63
N ILE A 80 -9.43 3.25 1.42
CA ILE A 80 -8.99 1.88 1.12
C ILE A 80 -9.27 0.96 2.32
N CYS A 81 -9.51 -0.31 2.05
CA CYS A 81 -9.74 -1.30 3.11
C CYS A 81 -8.43 -1.98 3.50
N LEU A 82 -7.98 -1.80 4.75
CA LEU A 82 -6.75 -2.38 5.27
C LEU A 82 -6.98 -3.82 5.72
N ALA A 83 -5.98 -4.67 5.49
CA ALA A 83 -6.00 -6.06 5.92
C ALA A 83 -4.60 -6.59 6.27
N GLN A 84 -4.55 -7.57 7.16
CA GLN A 84 -3.38 -8.38 7.46
C GLN A 84 -3.55 -9.79 6.91
N LEU A 85 -2.46 -10.41 6.45
CA LEU A 85 -2.46 -11.84 6.15
C LEU A 85 -2.18 -12.62 7.42
N GLU A 86 -3.14 -13.42 7.85
CA GLU A 86 -3.00 -14.29 9.02
C GLU A 86 -3.33 -15.73 8.67
N ARG A 87 -2.60 -16.67 9.29
CA ARG A 87 -2.87 -18.10 9.17
C ARG A 87 -3.62 -18.59 10.40
N HIS A 88 -4.85 -19.03 10.19
CA HIS A 88 -5.70 -19.61 11.23
C HIS A 88 -5.98 -21.06 10.86
N ASN A 89 -5.62 -22.01 11.73
CA ASN A 89 -5.81 -23.46 11.50
C ASN A 89 -5.29 -23.93 10.14
N GLY A 90 -4.11 -23.45 9.73
CA GLY A 90 -3.51 -23.79 8.44
C GLY A 90 -4.07 -23.02 7.24
N PHE A 91 -5.17 -22.28 7.38
CA PHE A 91 -5.77 -21.48 6.32
C PHE A 91 -5.29 -20.03 6.34
N LEU A 92 -4.71 -19.57 5.24
CA LEU A 92 -4.26 -18.19 5.07
C LEU A 92 -5.44 -17.33 4.63
N LYS A 93 -5.79 -16.30 5.42
CA LYS A 93 -6.90 -15.40 5.13
C LYS A 93 -6.52 -13.95 5.40
N PHE A 94 -7.30 -13.05 4.81
CA PHE A 94 -7.28 -11.64 5.17
C PHE A 94 -8.09 -11.40 6.44
N ILE A 95 -7.48 -10.70 7.39
CA ILE A 95 -8.16 -10.10 8.53
C ILE A 95 -8.23 -8.60 8.29
N PHE A 96 -9.44 -8.07 8.14
CA PHE A 96 -9.64 -6.63 7.92
C PHE A 96 -9.36 -5.86 9.20
N THR A 97 -8.50 -4.85 9.10
CA THR A 97 -8.00 -4.09 10.26
C THR A 97 -8.47 -2.65 10.30
N GLY A 98 -9.07 -2.13 9.22
CA GLY A 98 -9.60 -0.78 9.20
C GLY A 98 -9.69 -0.17 7.82
N LYS A 99 -9.70 1.16 7.77
CA LYS A 99 -9.70 1.96 6.55
C LYS A 99 -8.70 3.10 6.69
N ASP A 100 -8.14 3.56 5.57
CA ASP A 100 -7.18 4.67 5.54
C ASP A 100 -7.15 5.31 4.13
N CYS A 101 -6.36 6.37 3.96
CA CYS A 101 -6.01 6.96 2.68
C CYS A 101 -4.82 6.22 2.06
N GLU A 102 -4.95 5.81 0.79
CA GLU A 102 -3.93 5.07 0.05
C GLU A 102 -2.56 5.74 0.07
N LYS A 103 -2.53 7.08 0.04
CA LYS A 103 -1.29 7.85 0.06
C LYS A 103 -0.39 7.51 1.26
N ASN A 104 -0.98 7.14 2.40
CA ASN A 104 -0.24 6.75 3.61
C ASN A 104 0.48 5.40 3.48
N HIS A 105 0.13 4.61 2.48
CA HIS A 105 0.63 3.25 2.25
C HIS A 105 1.55 3.13 1.02
N LEU A 106 1.67 4.21 0.23
CA LEU A 106 2.60 4.27 -0.88
C LEU A 106 4.04 4.36 -0.37
N ARG A 107 4.98 3.85 -1.17
CA ARG A 107 6.40 3.97 -0.83
C ARG A 107 6.83 5.42 -0.98
N ASP A 108 7.09 6.09 0.13
CA ASP A 108 7.80 7.37 0.14
C ASP A 108 9.23 7.12 0.62
N THR A 109 10.16 7.03 -0.34
CA THR A 109 11.57 6.79 0.00
C THR A 109 12.15 7.90 0.85
N SER A 110 11.72 9.16 0.67
CA SER A 110 12.22 10.27 1.46
C SER A 110 11.78 10.17 2.92
N ARG A 111 10.50 9.82 3.14
CA ARG A 111 9.95 9.62 4.48
C ARG A 111 10.53 8.38 5.15
N GLN A 112 10.63 7.27 4.43
CA GLN A 112 11.19 6.02 4.97
C GLN A 112 12.67 6.14 5.29
N GLU A 113 13.46 6.79 4.43
CA GLU A 113 14.87 7.10 4.71
C GLU A 113 14.98 8.01 5.92
N ARG A 114 14.12 9.04 6.02
CA ARG A 114 14.11 9.94 7.17
C ARG A 114 13.71 9.23 8.47
N GLU A 115 12.69 8.38 8.45
CA GLU A 115 12.27 7.58 9.61
C GLU A 115 13.36 6.59 10.02
N ARG A 116 14.00 5.92 9.06
CA ARG A 116 15.15 5.04 9.33
C ARG A 116 16.30 5.81 9.96
N MET A 117 16.68 6.95 9.39
CA MET A 117 17.76 7.78 9.93
C MET A 117 17.40 8.34 11.32
N ASN A 118 16.14 8.69 11.57
CA ASN A 118 15.67 9.09 12.89
C ASN A 118 15.80 7.94 13.90
N LEU A 119 15.42 6.72 13.52
CA LEU A 119 15.51 5.55 14.39
C LEU A 119 16.97 5.22 14.72
N GLU A 120 17.85 5.31 13.72
CA GLU A 120 19.28 5.07 13.87
C GLU A 120 19.95 6.15 14.72
N ALA A 121 19.61 7.43 14.52
CA ALA A 121 20.08 8.52 15.37
C ALA A 121 19.62 8.35 16.83
N LYS A 122 18.37 7.94 17.08
CA LYS A 122 17.88 7.65 18.43
C LYS A 122 18.65 6.49 19.07
N LYS A 123 18.84 5.39 18.35
CA LYS A 123 19.61 4.24 18.85
C LYS A 123 21.04 4.63 19.25
N LEU A 124 21.74 5.40 18.42
CA LEU A 124 23.09 5.88 18.74
C LEU A 124 23.10 6.85 19.94
N SER A 125 22.06 7.66 20.09
CA SER A 125 21.89 8.52 21.27
C SER A 125 21.66 7.70 22.54
N ASP A 126 20.85 6.63 22.46
CA ASP A 126 20.59 5.71 23.58
C ASP A 126 21.85 4.90 23.96
N GLU A 127 22.75 4.66 23.00
CA GLU A 127 24.10 4.10 23.21
C GLU A 127 25.07 5.14 23.85
N GLY A 128 24.62 6.37 24.12
CA GLY A 128 25.39 7.40 24.82
C GLY A 128 26.27 8.29 23.93
N LEU A 129 26.15 8.19 22.60
CA LEU A 129 26.93 9.03 21.70
C LEU A 129 26.44 10.50 21.72
N SER A 130 27.38 11.43 21.66
CA SER A 130 27.06 12.85 21.50
C SER A 130 26.51 13.14 20.10
N GLN A 131 25.70 14.19 19.97
CA GLN A 131 25.14 14.61 18.67
C GLN A 131 26.22 14.84 17.59
N ARG A 132 27.43 15.25 17.97
CA ARG A 132 28.57 15.41 17.06
C ARG A 132 29.07 14.07 16.52
N GLN A 133 29.21 13.06 17.38
CA GLN A 133 29.62 11.71 16.97
C GLN A 133 28.56 11.04 16.10
N ILE A 134 27.28 11.24 16.42
CA ILE A 134 26.16 10.76 15.60
C ILE A 134 26.18 11.42 14.22
N ALA A 135 26.41 12.73 14.17
CA ALA A 135 26.49 13.49 12.92
C ALA A 135 27.63 12.98 12.01
N GLU A 136 28.81 12.72 12.58
CA GLU A 136 29.94 12.14 11.85
C GLU A 136 29.63 10.73 11.34
N ARG A 137 29.05 9.87 12.17
CA ARG A 137 28.73 8.47 11.82
C ARG A 137 27.65 8.36 10.75
N LEU A 138 26.67 9.27 10.76
CA LEU A 138 25.58 9.30 9.77
C LEU A 138 25.90 10.19 8.56
N GLY A 139 27.05 10.89 8.54
CA GLY A 139 27.42 11.80 7.46
C GLY A 139 26.47 13.01 7.33
N MET A 140 25.98 13.54 8.45
CA MET A 140 24.98 14.61 8.51
C MET A 140 25.50 15.83 9.29
N SER A 141 24.79 16.96 9.18
CA SER A 141 25.08 18.11 10.05
C SER A 141 24.57 17.89 11.48
N VAL A 142 25.27 18.43 12.48
CA VAL A 142 24.84 18.38 13.89
C VAL A 142 23.45 18.99 14.08
N GLY A 143 23.13 20.05 13.34
CA GLY A 143 21.81 20.68 13.37
C GLY A 143 20.68 19.80 12.78
N SER A 144 21.01 18.88 11.86
CA SER A 144 20.07 17.86 11.39
C SER A 144 19.82 16.81 12.48
N VAL A 145 20.88 16.30 13.11
CA VAL A 145 20.78 15.33 14.22
C VAL A 145 19.99 15.91 15.40
N ASN A 146 20.25 17.16 15.78
CA ASN A 146 19.51 17.85 16.84
C ASN A 146 18.00 17.90 16.53
N ARG A 147 17.62 18.25 15.29
CA ARG A 147 16.21 18.23 14.87
C ARG A 147 15.59 16.83 14.92
N MET A 148 16.36 15.77 14.65
CA MET A 148 15.86 14.39 14.72
C MET A 148 15.62 13.91 16.16
N LEU A 149 16.46 14.34 17.10
CA LEU A 149 16.40 13.92 18.51
C LEU A 149 15.48 14.80 19.36
N ASN A 150 15.49 16.12 19.12
CA ASN A 150 14.82 17.12 19.95
C ASN A 150 13.66 17.85 19.24
N GLY A 151 13.47 17.64 17.93
CA GLY A 151 12.34 18.21 17.20
C GLY A 151 11.04 17.56 17.65
N ARG A 152 10.18 18.34 18.32
CA ARG A 152 8.77 17.94 18.53
C ARG A 152 8.11 17.76 17.16
N LEU A 153 7.40 16.63 17.01
CA LEU A 153 6.43 16.40 15.92
C LEU A 153 5.36 17.50 15.92
#